data_AF-A0A2S9XHS9-F1
#
_entry.id   AF-A0A2S9XHS9-F1
#
_cell.length_a   1.000
_cell.length_b   1.000
_cell.length_c   1.000
_cell.angle_alpha   90.00
_cell.angle_beta   90.00
_cell.angle_gamma   90.00
#
_symmetry.space_group_name_H-M   'P 1'
#
loop_
_entity.id
_entity.type
_entity.pdbx_description
1 polymer ?
#
loop_
_entity_poly.entity_id
_entity_poly.type
_entity_poly.pdbx_seq_one_letter_code
_entity_poly.pdbx_strand_id
1 'polypeptide(L)'
;MSWWGGRVALVAPPFNTTAGFLARFVEPLLGGGQVEVEAPLSAHDREQMLTEAGPLLDPSFVHLRGRVGQRLVADPALPDPGADELSLWLGLHDVLALDHPDTERVWTRTSTWQKVETETRSLLAFARPVDMADALARHLAVGAFLDLRREDHVVSGPDGEFRFRGQEPPRRRFGLFSPSVADVRTELVRWIDQPHATIVDRLLPDVMWVSPLTSLLRPAWAPPGWTPLMAVEFLRARPYARAVCHAWAQEREWLRIGGVVAGSLLRSLDLHGPVFGDVEIAGVPGGAAAMQRAAKAARAENLGFDDELDREFGDEQPALPAPAIPTEAADLGAVVGALIHLHVLKVLEFDARISIGLGARDWAVQTFLALPLLLPALERTLGRPFFLDPAADSPTDKPEASRGPRGGAGAVDEGFARRWEEYRDHLAGLVPRNVVDNLHATLVRRIRE
;
A
#
# COMPACT_ATOMS: atom_id res chain seq x y z
N MET A 1 36.08 32.89 23.37
CA MET A 1 36.42 32.82 21.93
C MET A 1 35.13 32.56 21.17
N SER A 2 34.55 33.63 20.63
CA SER A 2 33.31 33.61 19.84
C SER A 2 33.66 33.46 18.36
N TRP A 3 33.13 32.44 17.71
CA TRP A 3 33.04 32.39 16.25
C TRP A 3 31.59 32.66 15.86
N TRP A 4 31.28 33.94 15.65
CA TRP A 4 30.12 34.36 14.87
C TRP A 4 30.48 34.23 13.39
N GLY A 5 30.32 33.03 12.85
CA GLY A 5 30.19 32.86 11.40
C GLY A 5 28.75 33.21 11.04
N GLY A 6 28.55 34.37 10.38
CA GLY A 6 27.25 34.76 9.87
C GLY A 6 26.71 33.67 8.95
N ARG A 7 25.71 32.92 9.41
CA ARG A 7 24.82 32.20 8.51
C ARG A 7 24.07 33.27 7.75
N VAL A 8 24.50 33.53 6.52
CA VAL A 8 23.60 34.05 5.50
C VAL A 8 22.40 33.12 5.56
N ALA A 9 21.24 33.62 5.96
CA ALA A 9 20.00 32.89 5.78
C ALA A 9 19.85 32.72 4.28
N LEU A 10 20.34 31.60 3.75
CA LEU A 10 20.15 31.23 2.36
C LEU A 10 18.64 31.25 2.16
N VAL A 11 18.17 32.20 1.35
CA VAL A 11 16.76 32.27 0.95
C VAL A 11 16.44 30.91 0.36
N ALA A 12 15.48 30.21 0.94
CA ALA A 12 15.08 28.90 0.44
C ALA A 12 14.68 29.05 -1.03
N PRO A 13 15.08 28.11 -1.91
CA PRO A 13 14.69 28.16 -3.31
C PRO A 13 13.15 28.19 -3.44
N PRO A 14 12.60 28.88 -4.45
CA PRO A 14 11.16 28.91 -4.68
C PRO A 14 10.59 27.50 -4.82
N PHE A 15 9.36 27.27 -4.33
CA PHE A 15 8.75 25.93 -4.32
C PHE A 15 8.66 25.30 -5.71
N ASN A 16 8.36 26.12 -6.74
CA ASN A 16 8.21 25.69 -8.13
C ASN A 16 9.55 25.47 -8.87
N THR A 17 10.69 25.46 -8.17
CA THR A 17 11.98 25.00 -8.71
C THR A 17 12.25 23.57 -8.27
N THR A 18 13.07 22.81 -9.01
CA THR A 18 13.40 21.43 -8.65
C THR A 18 14.00 21.32 -7.26
N ALA A 19 14.94 22.21 -6.91
CA ALA A 19 15.58 22.21 -5.60
C ALA A 19 14.58 22.55 -4.47
N GLY A 20 13.69 23.53 -4.69
CA GLY A 20 12.68 23.91 -3.69
C GLY A 20 11.65 22.82 -3.46
N PHE A 21 11.14 22.22 -4.54
CA PHE A 21 10.19 21.12 -4.47
C PHE A 21 10.77 19.88 -3.78
N LEU A 22 12.00 19.49 -4.12
CA LEU A 22 12.67 18.37 -3.46
C LEU A 22 12.85 18.63 -1.96
N ALA A 23 13.40 19.78 -1.58
CA ALA A 23 13.72 20.07 -0.19
C ALA A 23 12.48 20.24 0.71
N ARG A 24 11.37 20.77 0.18
CA ARG A 24 10.17 21.13 0.96
C ARG A 24 9.06 20.07 0.90
N PHE A 25 9.05 19.24 -0.14
CA PHE A 25 8.03 18.20 -0.33
C PHE A 25 8.61 16.79 -0.40
N VAL A 26 9.45 16.49 -1.39
CA VAL A 26 9.87 15.10 -1.69
C VAL A 26 10.80 14.51 -0.64
N GLU A 27 11.83 15.23 -0.22
CA GLU A 27 12.76 14.78 0.81
C GLU A 27 12.06 14.58 2.16
N PRO A 28 11.21 15.49 2.66
CA PRO A 28 10.39 15.24 3.84
C PRO A 28 9.44 14.06 3.67
N LEU A 29 8.79 13.91 2.50
CA LEU A 29 7.91 12.78 2.23
C LEU A 29 8.64 11.44 2.40
N LEU A 30 9.80 11.29 1.75
CA LEU A 30 10.59 10.06 1.81
C LEU A 30 11.30 9.87 3.17
N GLY A 31 11.76 10.96 3.76
CA GLY A 31 12.53 11.00 5.00
C GLY A 31 11.70 10.88 6.28
N GLY A 32 10.38 11.11 6.21
CA GLY A 32 9.48 11.16 7.37
C GLY A 32 9.50 12.51 8.09
N GLY A 33 9.65 13.61 7.34
CA GLY A 33 9.58 14.99 7.82
C GLY A 33 8.22 15.65 7.56
N GLN A 34 8.14 16.94 7.88
CA GLN A 34 6.95 17.76 7.57
C GLN A 34 6.98 18.14 6.08
N VAL A 35 5.94 17.73 5.35
CA VAL A 35 5.75 18.12 3.95
C VAL A 35 5.06 19.47 3.88
N GLU A 36 5.47 20.28 2.92
CA GLU A 36 4.80 21.52 2.58
C GLU A 36 3.96 21.34 1.31
N VAL A 37 2.71 21.82 1.36
CA VAL A 37 1.76 21.75 0.26
C VAL A 37 1.42 23.17 -0.15
N GLU A 38 1.77 23.53 -1.37
CA GLU A 38 1.58 24.87 -1.94
C GLU A 38 0.51 24.80 -3.04
N ALA A 39 0.41 25.85 -3.87
CA ALA A 39 -0.47 25.84 -5.04
C ALA A 39 -0.15 24.64 -5.96
N PRO A 40 -1.17 24.04 -6.62
CA PRO A 40 -0.96 22.93 -7.55
C PRO A 40 0.06 23.26 -8.64
N LEU A 41 0.84 22.26 -9.03
CA LEU A 41 1.92 22.41 -10.00
C LEU A 41 1.51 21.85 -11.37
N SER A 42 1.62 22.68 -12.40
CA SER A 42 1.16 22.33 -13.75
C SER A 42 2.18 21.48 -14.52
N ALA A 43 1.74 20.93 -15.66
CA ALA A 43 2.65 20.32 -16.62
C ALA A 43 3.75 21.28 -17.12
N HIS A 44 3.49 22.60 -17.10
CA HIS A 44 4.52 23.58 -17.44
C HIS A 44 5.61 23.67 -16.36
N ASP A 45 5.22 23.65 -15.09
CA ASP A 45 6.16 23.66 -13.96
C ASP A 45 7.05 22.40 -13.98
N ARG A 46 6.46 21.25 -14.32
CA ARG A 46 7.21 20.01 -14.57
C ARG A 46 8.30 20.19 -15.63
N GLU A 47 7.96 20.72 -16.80
CA GLU A 47 8.95 20.93 -17.88
C GLU A 47 10.06 21.89 -17.44
N GLN A 48 9.71 22.96 -16.71
CA GLN A 48 10.72 23.88 -16.15
C GLN A 48 11.64 23.16 -15.17
N MET A 49 11.09 22.38 -14.22
CA MET A 49 11.88 21.62 -13.26
C MET A 49 12.82 20.61 -13.96
N LEU A 50 12.40 20.01 -15.07
CA LEU A 50 13.27 19.11 -15.84
C LEU A 50 14.44 19.82 -16.52
N THR A 51 14.31 21.10 -16.88
CA THR A 51 15.47 21.87 -17.36
C THR A 51 16.51 22.11 -16.26
N GLU A 52 16.07 22.07 -15.00
CA GLU A 52 16.91 22.19 -13.80
C GLU A 52 17.06 20.83 -13.09
N ALA A 53 17.25 19.73 -13.82
CA ALA A 53 17.29 18.38 -13.25
C ALA A 53 18.49 18.09 -12.32
N GLY A 54 19.49 18.98 -12.24
CA GLY A 54 20.70 18.79 -11.42
C GLY A 54 20.43 18.31 -9.97
N PRO A 55 19.50 18.92 -9.22
CA PRO A 55 19.14 18.49 -7.86
C PRO A 55 18.56 17.07 -7.77
N LEU A 56 17.94 16.53 -8.83
CA LEU A 56 17.46 15.14 -8.86
C LEU A 56 18.62 14.15 -8.73
N LEU A 57 19.81 14.52 -9.23
CA LEU A 57 21.01 13.70 -9.20
C LEU A 57 21.95 14.06 -8.04
N ASP A 58 21.48 14.89 -7.09
CA ASP A 58 22.29 15.23 -5.93
C ASP A 58 22.60 13.95 -5.11
N PRO A 59 23.88 13.69 -4.76
CA PRO A 59 24.25 12.47 -4.04
C PRO A 59 23.51 12.26 -2.72
N SER A 60 23.14 13.34 -2.02
CA SER A 60 22.41 13.23 -0.75
C SER A 60 20.97 12.75 -0.96
N PHE A 61 20.32 13.21 -2.02
CA PHE A 61 18.98 12.79 -2.41
C PHE A 61 18.96 11.34 -2.93
N VAL A 62 19.90 10.96 -3.80
CA VAL A 62 20.05 9.58 -4.27
C VAL A 62 20.33 8.63 -3.10
N HIS A 63 21.17 9.03 -2.15
CA HIS A 63 21.43 8.25 -0.94
C HIS A 63 20.19 8.13 -0.03
N LEU A 64 19.36 9.18 0.09
CA LEU A 64 18.07 9.10 0.78
C LEU A 64 17.16 8.05 0.14
N ARG A 65 16.98 8.10 -1.19
CA ARG A 65 16.19 7.10 -1.95
C ARG A 65 16.67 5.68 -1.69
N GLY A 66 17.99 5.44 -1.79
CA GLY A 66 18.60 4.15 -1.47
C GLY A 66 18.30 3.67 -0.04
N ARG A 67 18.43 4.54 0.96
CA ARG A 67 18.15 4.22 2.36
C ARG A 67 16.68 3.88 2.61
N VAL A 68 15.76 4.55 1.94
CA VAL A 68 14.32 4.25 2.04
C VAL A 68 14.02 2.91 1.37
N GLY A 69 14.57 2.64 0.18
CA GLY A 69 14.47 1.33 -0.48
C GLY A 69 15.02 0.19 0.37
N GLN A 70 16.08 0.45 1.14
CA GLN A 70 16.70 -0.50 2.07
C GLN A 70 15.77 -0.97 3.21
N ARG A 71 14.68 -0.23 3.47
CA ARG A 71 13.65 -0.67 4.43
C ARG A 71 12.86 -1.87 3.91
N LEU A 72 12.78 -2.06 2.60
CA LEU A 72 12.07 -3.19 1.98
C LEU A 72 13.03 -4.32 1.59
N VAL A 73 14.14 -4.01 0.93
CA VAL A 73 15.12 -4.99 0.45
C VAL A 73 16.54 -4.53 0.71
N ALA A 74 17.45 -5.45 1.08
CA ALA A 74 18.79 -5.09 1.54
C ALA A 74 19.64 -4.32 0.51
N ASP A 75 19.48 -4.62 -0.77
CA ASP A 75 20.23 -3.98 -1.87
C ASP A 75 19.24 -3.50 -2.95
N PRO A 76 18.64 -2.31 -2.77
CA PRO A 76 17.66 -1.77 -3.71
C PRO A 76 18.37 -1.22 -4.94
N ALA A 77 18.18 -1.86 -6.10
CA ALA A 77 18.68 -1.39 -7.37
C ALA A 77 17.78 -0.28 -7.93
N LEU A 78 17.82 0.93 -7.35
CA LEU A 78 16.99 2.05 -7.81
C LEU A 78 17.63 2.75 -9.01
N PRO A 79 16.84 3.12 -10.05
CA PRO A 79 17.34 3.97 -11.12
C PRO A 79 17.53 5.41 -10.61
N ASP A 80 18.32 6.19 -11.32
CA ASP A 80 18.38 7.63 -11.12
C ASP A 80 16.98 8.24 -11.34
N PRO A 81 16.57 9.22 -10.52
CA PRO A 81 15.25 9.81 -10.63
C PRO A 81 15.13 10.63 -11.91
N GLY A 82 14.06 10.38 -12.67
CA GLY A 82 13.83 10.98 -13.98
C GLY A 82 12.51 11.73 -14.08
N ALA A 83 12.08 11.98 -15.33
CA ALA A 83 10.84 12.71 -15.61
C ALA A 83 9.59 12.02 -15.07
N ASP A 84 9.56 10.69 -15.11
CA ASP A 84 8.43 9.91 -14.62
C ASP A 84 8.29 10.03 -13.10
N GLU A 85 9.39 9.88 -12.36
CA GLU A 85 9.35 10.00 -10.89
C GLU A 85 9.03 11.43 -10.43
N LEU A 86 9.52 12.45 -11.14
CA LEU A 86 9.12 13.84 -10.90
C LEU A 86 7.62 14.04 -11.14
N SER A 87 7.08 13.49 -12.23
CA SER A 87 5.64 13.56 -12.53
C SER A 87 4.81 12.91 -11.42
N LEU A 88 5.29 11.80 -10.87
CA LEU A 88 4.64 11.10 -9.78
C LEU A 88 4.63 11.98 -8.53
N TRP A 89 5.76 12.56 -8.14
CA TRP A 89 5.81 13.44 -6.97
C TRP A 89 4.90 14.67 -7.12
N LEU A 90 4.86 15.29 -8.30
CA LEU A 90 3.94 16.40 -8.58
C LEU A 90 2.48 15.96 -8.48
N GLY A 91 2.13 14.81 -9.07
CA GLY A 91 0.78 14.25 -8.96
C GLY A 91 0.38 13.97 -7.51
N LEU A 92 1.28 13.42 -6.69
CA LEU A 92 1.03 13.20 -5.26
C LEU A 92 0.88 14.51 -4.48
N HIS A 93 1.71 15.51 -4.77
CA HIS A 93 1.58 16.85 -4.20
C HIS A 93 0.20 17.44 -4.52
N ASP A 94 -0.22 17.39 -5.77
CA ASP A 94 -1.47 18.00 -6.20
C ASP A 94 -2.70 17.30 -5.63
N VAL A 95 -2.64 15.99 -5.37
CA VAL A 95 -3.69 15.30 -4.61
C VAL A 95 -3.86 15.89 -3.22
N LEU A 96 -2.77 16.29 -2.53
CA LEU A 96 -2.85 16.96 -1.24
C LEU A 96 -3.32 18.41 -1.37
N ALA A 97 -2.90 19.12 -2.41
CA ALA A 97 -3.35 20.48 -2.68
C ALA A 97 -4.86 20.52 -2.94
N LEU A 98 -5.40 19.53 -3.66
CA LEU A 98 -6.84 19.34 -3.89
C LEU A 98 -7.62 18.96 -2.61
N ASP A 99 -6.96 18.46 -1.57
CA ASP A 99 -7.57 18.17 -0.26
C ASP A 99 -7.58 19.39 0.69
N HIS A 100 -6.97 20.51 0.30
CA HIS A 100 -6.78 21.65 1.20
C HIS A 100 -8.12 22.26 1.64
N PRO A 101 -8.34 22.60 2.92
CA PRO A 101 -9.65 23.09 3.38
C PRO A 101 -10.03 24.47 2.87
N ASP A 102 -9.07 25.26 2.39
CA ASP A 102 -9.38 26.54 1.75
C ASP A 102 -9.69 26.41 0.25
N THR A 103 -9.70 25.21 -0.34
CA THR A 103 -10.12 24.99 -1.74
C THR A 103 -11.54 25.52 -1.98
N GLU A 104 -12.41 25.42 -0.98
CA GLU A 104 -13.78 25.97 -0.99
C GLU A 104 -13.82 27.50 -0.84
N ARG A 105 -12.80 28.11 -0.24
CA ARG A 105 -12.78 29.54 0.17
C ARG A 105 -11.96 30.42 -0.75
N VAL A 106 -10.85 29.91 -1.25
CA VAL A 106 -9.85 30.65 -2.02
C VAL A 106 -10.11 30.40 -3.49
N TRP A 107 -10.92 31.29 -4.05
CA TRP A 107 -10.83 31.78 -5.42
C TRP A 107 -10.51 30.71 -6.49
N THR A 108 -11.56 30.14 -7.10
CA THR A 108 -11.67 30.00 -8.55
C THR A 108 -13.03 29.38 -8.92
N ARG A 109 -13.47 29.62 -10.15
CA ARG A 109 -14.63 28.93 -10.73
C ARG A 109 -14.36 27.42 -10.69
N THR A 110 -15.40 26.61 -10.49
CA THR A 110 -15.36 25.14 -10.57
C THR A 110 -14.48 24.59 -11.70
N SER A 111 -14.47 25.25 -12.85
CA SER A 111 -13.65 24.92 -14.02
C SER A 111 -12.13 24.87 -13.76
N THR A 112 -11.61 25.66 -12.81
CA THR A 112 -10.18 25.67 -12.51
C THR A 112 -9.78 24.41 -11.74
N TRP A 113 -10.56 24.01 -10.74
CA TRP A 113 -10.29 22.78 -9.98
C TRP A 113 -10.49 21.52 -10.83
N GLN A 114 -11.45 21.53 -11.77
CA GLN A 114 -11.56 20.47 -12.79
C GLN A 114 -10.32 20.38 -13.67
N LYS A 115 -9.74 21.53 -14.05
CA LYS A 115 -8.50 21.57 -14.80
C LYS A 115 -7.33 21.00 -13.99
N VAL A 116 -7.22 21.37 -12.71
CA VAL A 116 -6.21 20.79 -11.80
C VAL A 116 -6.41 19.28 -11.66
N GLU A 117 -7.64 18.81 -11.43
CA GLU A 117 -7.94 17.37 -11.38
C GLU A 117 -7.46 16.64 -12.64
N THR A 118 -7.77 17.20 -13.82
CA THR A 118 -7.38 16.63 -15.11
C THR A 118 -5.86 16.61 -15.31
N GLU A 119 -5.16 17.67 -14.92
CA GLU A 119 -3.70 17.73 -14.94
C GLU A 119 -3.08 16.74 -13.95
N THR A 120 -3.60 16.63 -12.72
CA THR A 120 -3.17 15.63 -11.73
C THR A 120 -3.35 14.21 -12.25
N ARG A 121 -4.50 13.88 -12.88
CA ARG A 121 -4.71 12.57 -13.52
C ARG A 121 -3.71 12.30 -14.63
N SER A 122 -3.37 13.33 -15.41
CA SER A 122 -2.37 13.22 -16.48
C SER A 122 -0.96 12.98 -15.92
N LEU A 123 -0.61 13.61 -14.80
CA LEU A 123 0.65 13.37 -14.08
C LEU A 123 0.71 11.96 -13.47
N LEU A 124 -0.44 11.37 -13.13
CA LEU A 124 -0.57 10.00 -12.61
C LEU A 124 -0.80 8.94 -13.70
N ALA A 125 -0.88 9.33 -14.98
CA ALA A 125 -1.13 8.43 -16.10
C ALA A 125 0.15 7.69 -16.54
N PHE A 126 0.64 6.79 -15.69
CA PHE A 126 1.84 6.00 -15.97
C PHE A 126 1.55 4.74 -16.77
N ALA A 127 2.47 4.40 -17.67
CA ALA A 127 2.58 3.03 -18.17
C ALA A 127 2.91 2.08 -17.01
N ARG A 128 2.66 0.77 -17.19
CA ARG A 128 3.11 -0.25 -16.22
C ARG A 128 4.62 -0.09 -15.96
N PRO A 129 5.08 -0.38 -14.74
CA PRO A 129 6.51 -0.37 -14.47
C PRO A 129 7.25 -1.29 -15.44
N VAL A 130 8.38 -0.82 -15.95
CA VAL A 130 9.16 -1.56 -16.96
C VAL A 130 9.88 -2.74 -16.32
N ASP A 131 10.30 -2.58 -15.07
CA ASP A 131 10.99 -3.60 -14.28
C ASP A 131 10.74 -3.42 -12.77
N MET A 132 11.34 -4.31 -11.97
CA MET A 132 11.26 -4.26 -10.51
C MET A 132 11.86 -2.99 -9.90
N ALA A 133 12.87 -2.39 -10.55
CA ALA A 133 13.58 -1.22 -10.06
C ALA A 133 12.70 0.04 -10.17
N ASP A 134 12.05 0.23 -11.32
CA ASP A 134 11.03 1.25 -11.54
C ASP A 134 9.85 1.06 -10.59
N ALA A 135 9.31 -0.16 -10.47
CA ALA A 135 8.20 -0.42 -9.56
C ALA A 135 8.56 -0.18 -8.08
N LEU A 136 9.81 -0.44 -7.67
CA LEU A 136 10.30 -0.09 -6.34
C LEU A 136 10.39 1.43 -6.16
N ALA A 137 10.94 2.18 -7.13
CA ALA A 137 11.02 3.64 -7.08
C ALA A 137 9.63 4.28 -6.88
N ARG A 138 8.64 3.83 -7.67
CA ARG A 138 7.24 4.26 -7.50
C ARG A 138 6.67 3.91 -6.13
N HIS A 139 7.02 2.74 -5.58
CA HIS A 139 6.60 2.36 -4.23
C HIS A 139 7.19 3.28 -3.15
N LEU A 140 8.42 3.79 -3.29
CA LEU A 140 8.99 4.69 -2.29
C LEU A 140 8.11 5.93 -2.10
N ALA A 141 7.66 6.52 -3.22
CA ALA A 141 6.80 7.69 -3.22
C ALA A 141 5.38 7.35 -2.75
N VAL A 142 4.72 6.37 -3.39
CA VAL A 142 3.31 6.03 -3.09
C VAL A 142 3.16 5.43 -1.69
N GLY A 143 4.10 4.59 -1.26
CA GLY A 143 4.12 4.03 0.09
C GLY A 143 4.24 5.12 1.16
N ALA A 144 5.20 6.05 1.00
CA ALA A 144 5.36 7.19 1.91
C ALA A 144 4.12 8.09 1.93
N PHE A 145 3.50 8.30 0.77
CA PHE A 145 2.28 9.09 0.62
C PHE A 145 1.10 8.53 1.42
N LEU A 146 0.88 7.21 1.40
CA LEU A 146 -0.19 6.56 2.18
C LEU A 146 0.06 6.58 3.69
N ASP A 147 1.31 6.82 4.11
CA ASP A 147 1.71 6.88 5.51
C ASP A 147 1.71 8.32 6.06
N LEU A 148 1.38 9.32 5.23
CA LEU A 148 1.25 10.71 5.65
C LEU A 148 0.23 10.87 6.77
N ARG A 149 0.60 11.75 7.71
CA ARG A 149 -0.26 12.17 8.81
C ARG A 149 -0.50 13.67 8.72
N ARG A 150 -1.76 14.07 8.90
CA ARG A 150 -2.18 15.46 8.99
C ARG A 150 -2.24 15.86 10.47
N GLU A 151 -1.65 17.02 10.77
CA GLU A 151 -1.76 17.64 12.08
C GLU A 151 -3.01 18.53 12.10
N ASP A 152 -4.04 18.09 12.82
CA ASP A 152 -5.28 18.84 12.99
C ASP A 152 -5.26 19.54 14.35
N HIS A 153 -5.69 20.80 14.39
CA HIS A 153 -5.86 21.53 15.64
C HIS A 153 -7.35 21.69 15.95
N VAL A 154 -7.77 21.22 17.13
CA VAL A 154 -9.12 21.39 17.66
C VAL A 154 -9.07 22.47 18.72
N VAL A 155 -9.80 23.56 18.49
CA VAL A 155 -9.91 24.66 19.44
C VAL A 155 -11.30 24.62 20.07
N SER A 156 -11.34 24.35 21.37
CA SER A 156 -12.58 24.31 22.15
C SER A 156 -12.83 25.65 22.82
N GLY A 157 -14.00 26.23 22.60
CA GLY A 157 -14.42 27.49 23.19
C GLY A 157 -15.89 27.49 23.62
N PRO A 158 -16.40 28.60 24.15
CA PRO A 158 -17.80 28.73 24.56
C PRO A 158 -18.79 28.51 23.41
N ASP A 159 -18.37 28.79 22.17
CA ASP A 159 -19.18 28.65 20.96
C ASP A 159 -19.10 27.23 20.33
N GLY A 160 -18.40 26.29 20.98
CA GLY A 160 -18.20 24.92 20.51
C GLY A 160 -16.76 24.59 20.10
N GLU A 161 -16.61 23.49 19.37
CA GLU A 161 -15.31 23.02 18.86
C GLU A 161 -15.10 23.47 17.41
N PHE A 162 -13.98 24.15 17.16
CA PHE A 162 -13.53 24.50 15.81
C PHE A 162 -12.32 23.66 15.43
N ARG A 163 -12.40 22.97 14.28
CA ARG A 163 -11.31 22.11 13.79
C ARG A 163 -10.60 22.76 12.60
N PHE A 164 -9.29 22.92 12.72
CA PHE A 164 -8.38 23.36 11.66
C PHE A 164 -7.64 22.14 11.14
N ARG A 165 -7.90 21.76 9.89
CA ARG A 165 -7.38 20.51 9.30
C ARG A 165 -6.08 20.77 8.57
N GLY A 166 -4.93 20.38 9.14
CA GLY A 166 -3.63 20.70 8.55
C GLY A 166 -3.27 22.18 8.55
N GLN A 167 -3.96 23.02 9.34
CA GLN A 167 -3.79 24.48 9.35
C GLN A 167 -3.51 25.01 10.75
N GLU A 168 -2.56 25.95 10.88
CA GLU A 168 -2.33 26.63 12.16
C GLU A 168 -3.56 27.51 12.51
N PRO A 169 -4.09 27.44 13.74
CA PRO A 169 -5.18 28.29 14.17
C PRO A 169 -4.83 29.79 14.06
N PRO A 170 -5.73 30.66 13.55
CA PRO A 170 -5.44 32.07 13.37
C PRO A 170 -5.27 32.79 14.72
N ARG A 171 -4.03 33.19 15.02
CA ARG A 171 -3.62 33.84 16.30
C ARG A 171 -4.50 35.04 16.70
N ARG A 172 -5.04 35.79 15.72
CA ARG A 172 -5.82 37.01 15.98
C ARG A 172 -7.24 36.75 16.48
N ARG A 173 -7.88 35.64 16.12
CA ARG A 173 -9.26 35.34 16.57
C ARG A 173 -9.32 34.96 18.06
N PHE A 174 -8.20 34.44 18.59
CA PHE A 174 -8.08 34.04 19.99
C PHE A 174 -7.58 35.15 20.92
N GLY A 175 -7.27 36.35 20.40
CA GLY A 175 -6.89 37.50 21.23
C GLY A 175 -8.08 38.27 21.82
N LEU A 176 -9.29 38.07 21.28
CA LEU A 176 -10.53 38.71 21.75
C LEU A 176 -11.21 37.95 22.89
N PHE A 177 -10.96 36.65 23.00
CA PHE A 177 -11.35 35.82 24.12
C PHE A 177 -10.11 35.65 25.01
N SER A 178 -10.25 35.82 26.33
CA SER A 178 -9.10 35.73 27.25
C SER A 178 -8.30 34.44 27.00
N PRO A 179 -6.95 34.48 27.00
CA PRO A 179 -6.07 33.32 26.75
C PRO A 179 -6.27 32.14 27.72
N SER A 180 -7.15 32.26 28.71
CA SER A 180 -7.51 31.21 29.67
C SER A 180 -8.71 30.32 29.26
N VAL A 181 -9.35 30.52 28.10
CA VAL A 181 -10.64 29.86 27.77
C VAL A 181 -10.58 28.93 26.54
N ALA A 182 -9.63 29.12 25.62
CA ALA A 182 -9.51 28.26 24.45
C ALA A 182 -8.50 27.13 24.70
N ASP A 183 -8.98 25.89 24.85
CA ASP A 183 -8.12 24.71 24.89
C ASP A 183 -7.80 24.31 23.45
N VAL A 184 -6.51 24.24 23.11
CA VAL A 184 -6.03 23.86 21.77
C VAL A 184 -5.44 22.46 21.86
N ARG A 185 -6.16 21.49 21.29
CA ARG A 185 -5.69 20.11 21.19
C ARG A 185 -5.15 19.85 19.78
N THR A 186 -3.95 19.29 19.71
CA THR A 186 -3.39 18.77 18.45
C THR A 186 -3.71 17.28 18.30
N GLU A 187 -4.23 16.90 17.14
CA GLU A 187 -4.53 15.52 16.75
C GLU A 187 -3.69 15.14 15.52
N LEU A 188 -2.95 14.03 15.61
CA LEU A 188 -2.27 13.44 14.46
C LEU A 188 -3.17 12.38 13.84
N VAL A 189 -3.68 12.65 12.65
CA VAL A 189 -4.60 11.78 11.92
C VAL A 189 -3.89 11.22 10.70
N ARG A 190 -4.04 9.93 10.42
CA ARG A 190 -3.57 9.38 9.14
C ARG A 190 -4.43 10.00 8.03
N TRP A 191 -3.81 10.77 7.15
CA TRP A 191 -4.53 11.62 6.19
C TRP A 191 -5.49 10.81 5.31
N ILE A 192 -5.01 9.67 4.83
CA ILE A 192 -5.75 8.77 3.93
C ILE A 192 -7.05 8.21 4.53
N ASP A 193 -7.15 8.11 5.86
CA ASP A 193 -8.34 7.59 6.53
C ASP A 193 -9.43 8.68 6.63
N GLN A 194 -9.03 9.95 6.53
CA GLN A 194 -9.90 11.11 6.72
C GLN A 194 -9.57 12.26 5.74
N PRO A 195 -9.63 12.01 4.40
CA PRO A 195 -9.53 13.09 3.43
C PRO A 195 -10.70 14.04 3.61
N HIS A 196 -10.44 15.31 3.38
CA HIS A 196 -11.43 16.37 3.46
C HIS A 196 -12.32 16.41 2.21
N ALA A 197 -11.73 16.28 1.02
CA ALA A 197 -12.42 16.44 -0.25
C ALA A 197 -12.71 15.09 -0.93
N THR A 198 -13.89 14.97 -1.54
CA THR A 198 -14.34 13.74 -2.23
C THR A 198 -13.51 13.43 -3.48
N ILE A 199 -12.91 14.46 -4.09
CA ILE A 199 -11.97 14.32 -5.22
C ILE A 199 -10.79 13.41 -4.91
N VAL A 200 -10.31 13.41 -3.66
CA VAL A 200 -9.23 12.53 -3.21
C VAL A 200 -9.65 11.08 -3.34
N ASP A 201 -10.87 10.74 -2.90
CA ASP A 201 -11.40 9.37 -3.00
C ASP A 201 -11.45 8.87 -4.45
N ARG A 202 -11.61 9.78 -5.43
CA ARG A 202 -11.59 9.50 -6.88
C ARG A 202 -10.18 9.40 -7.48
N LEU A 203 -9.19 10.09 -6.93
CA LEU A 203 -7.79 10.09 -7.39
C LEU A 203 -6.95 8.99 -6.73
N LEU A 204 -7.34 8.51 -5.55
CA LEU A 204 -6.62 7.44 -4.86
C LEU A 204 -6.49 6.14 -5.68
N PRO A 205 -7.50 5.68 -6.43
CA PRO A 205 -7.32 4.57 -7.36
C PRO A 205 -6.18 4.82 -8.36
N ASP A 206 -6.09 6.02 -8.94
CA ASP A 206 -5.05 6.38 -9.91
C ASP A 206 -3.67 6.31 -9.26
N VAL A 207 -3.52 6.90 -8.06
CA VAL A 207 -2.29 6.82 -7.26
C VAL A 207 -1.86 5.37 -7.02
N MET A 208 -2.82 4.50 -6.67
CA MET A 208 -2.54 3.09 -6.39
C MET A 208 -2.21 2.28 -7.65
N TRP A 209 -2.78 2.64 -8.81
CA TRP A 209 -2.43 2.04 -10.09
C TRP A 209 -0.98 2.32 -10.51
N VAL A 210 -0.41 3.46 -10.10
CA VAL A 210 1.00 3.78 -10.40
C VAL A 210 1.97 2.78 -9.75
N SER A 211 1.63 2.23 -8.58
CA SER A 211 2.50 1.34 -7.82
C SER A 211 1.86 -0.03 -7.52
N PRO A 212 2.00 -1.01 -8.43
CA PRO A 212 1.57 -2.39 -8.20
C PRO A 212 2.19 -3.01 -6.94
N LEU A 213 3.44 -2.66 -6.62
CA LEU A 213 4.11 -3.12 -5.40
C LEU A 213 3.45 -2.55 -4.14
N THR A 214 3.04 -1.27 -4.14
CA THR A 214 2.28 -0.71 -3.00
C THR A 214 0.93 -1.38 -2.85
N SER A 215 0.22 -1.63 -3.97
CA SER A 215 -1.04 -2.38 -3.96
C SER A 215 -0.85 -3.82 -3.42
N LEU A 216 0.27 -4.47 -3.71
CA LEU A 216 0.61 -5.79 -3.17
C LEU A 216 0.92 -5.74 -1.66
N LEU A 217 1.66 -4.72 -1.20
CA LEU A 217 2.01 -4.54 0.22
C LEU A 217 0.82 -4.07 1.07
N ARG A 218 -0.10 -3.30 0.46
CA ARG A 218 -1.26 -2.69 1.10
C ARG A 218 -2.55 -3.07 0.36
N PRO A 219 -2.92 -4.36 0.27
CA PRO A 219 -4.02 -4.81 -0.58
C PRO A 219 -5.40 -4.27 -0.16
N ALA A 220 -5.56 -3.81 1.09
CA ALA A 220 -6.76 -3.11 1.53
C ALA A 220 -7.03 -1.78 0.79
N TRP A 221 -5.99 -1.20 0.18
CA TRP A 221 -6.03 0.05 -0.59
C TRP A 221 -5.91 -0.18 -2.10
N ALA A 222 -5.78 -1.44 -2.54
CA ALA A 222 -5.64 -1.75 -3.95
C ALA A 222 -6.84 -1.20 -4.76
N PRO A 223 -6.60 -0.72 -5.99
CA PRO A 223 -7.65 -0.12 -6.79
C PRO A 223 -8.66 -1.18 -7.25
N PRO A 224 -9.88 -0.78 -7.65
CA PRO A 224 -10.85 -1.70 -8.25
C PRO A 224 -10.25 -2.47 -9.42
N GLY A 225 -10.50 -3.78 -9.50
CA GLY A 225 -9.94 -4.64 -10.55
C GLY A 225 -8.48 -5.05 -10.35
N TRP A 226 -7.82 -4.62 -9.28
CA TRP A 226 -6.47 -5.07 -8.96
C TRP A 226 -6.40 -6.58 -8.73
N THR A 227 -5.26 -7.16 -9.09
CA THR A 227 -4.91 -8.56 -8.87
C THR A 227 -3.45 -8.69 -8.47
N PRO A 228 -3.09 -9.63 -7.57
CA PRO A 228 -1.69 -9.86 -7.20
C PRO A 228 -0.81 -10.26 -8.39
N LEU A 229 -1.40 -10.76 -9.48
CA LEU A 229 -0.68 -11.08 -10.72
C LEU A 229 -0.02 -9.85 -11.36
N MET A 230 -0.51 -8.64 -11.08
CA MET A 230 0.12 -7.39 -11.54
C MET A 230 1.52 -7.14 -10.97
N ALA A 231 1.84 -7.76 -9.83
CA ALA A 231 3.08 -7.58 -9.11
C ALA A 231 3.80 -8.91 -8.87
N VAL A 232 3.52 -9.93 -9.71
CA VAL A 232 3.99 -11.29 -9.47
C VAL A 232 5.51 -11.45 -9.57
N GLU A 233 6.17 -10.61 -10.37
CA GLU A 233 7.64 -10.59 -10.45
C GLU A 233 8.29 -10.39 -9.08
N PHE A 234 7.69 -9.57 -8.22
CA PHE A 234 8.14 -9.39 -6.84
C PHE A 234 8.00 -10.63 -5.98
N LEU A 235 6.97 -11.45 -6.23
CA LEU A 235 6.78 -12.71 -5.50
C LEU A 235 7.69 -13.82 -6.05
N ARG A 236 8.16 -13.71 -7.29
CA ARG A 236 9.19 -14.60 -7.86
C ARG A 236 10.58 -14.26 -7.34
N ALA A 237 10.85 -12.98 -7.05
CA ALA A 237 12.11 -12.55 -6.49
C ALA A 237 12.15 -12.76 -4.96
N ARG A 238 12.93 -13.75 -4.51
CA ARG A 238 13.00 -14.17 -3.09
C ARG A 238 13.14 -13.03 -2.06
N PRO A 239 14.00 -12.00 -2.24
CA PRO A 239 14.11 -10.91 -1.28
C PRO A 239 12.80 -10.13 -1.12
N TYR A 240 12.11 -9.85 -2.23
CA TYR A 240 10.85 -9.13 -2.25
C TYR A 240 9.70 -9.99 -1.74
N ALA A 241 9.62 -11.25 -2.15
CA ALA A 241 8.62 -12.19 -1.65
C ALA A 241 8.66 -12.28 -0.11
N ARG A 242 9.87 -12.37 0.45
CA ARG A 242 10.09 -12.34 1.91
C ARG A 242 9.60 -11.02 2.51
N ALA A 243 9.98 -9.88 1.94
CA ALA A 243 9.57 -8.57 2.42
C ALA A 243 8.03 -8.41 2.43
N VAL A 244 7.37 -8.82 1.34
CA VAL A 244 5.90 -8.82 1.23
C VAL A 244 5.25 -9.73 2.27
N CYS A 245 5.74 -10.96 2.44
CA CYS A 245 5.19 -11.88 3.43
C CYS A 245 5.37 -11.35 4.86
N HIS A 246 6.52 -10.75 5.19
CA HIS A 246 6.72 -10.12 6.50
C HIS A 246 5.85 -8.89 6.70
N ALA A 247 5.67 -8.05 5.67
CA ALA A 247 4.76 -6.91 5.75
C ALA A 247 3.33 -7.37 6.05
N TRP A 248 2.82 -8.38 5.33
CA TRP A 248 1.52 -8.97 5.63
C TRP A 248 1.46 -9.63 7.01
N ALA A 249 2.56 -10.24 7.46
CA ALA A 249 2.64 -10.88 8.76
C ALA A 249 2.69 -9.89 9.93
N GLN A 250 3.13 -8.65 9.73
CA GLN A 250 3.10 -7.62 10.76
C GLN A 250 1.69 -7.04 10.98
N GLU A 251 0.81 -7.20 10.00
CA GLU A 251 -0.54 -6.67 10.06
C GLU A 251 -1.43 -7.48 11.01
N ARG A 252 -2.22 -6.76 11.82
CA ARG A 252 -3.19 -7.36 12.73
C ARG A 252 -4.32 -8.05 11.97
N GLU A 253 -4.73 -7.48 10.84
CA GLU A 253 -5.79 -8.00 9.96
C GLU A 253 -5.25 -8.96 8.88
N TRP A 254 -4.18 -9.71 9.15
CA TRP A 254 -3.54 -10.60 8.16
C TRP A 254 -4.49 -11.58 7.46
N LEU A 255 -5.52 -12.10 8.17
CA LEU A 255 -6.55 -12.96 7.58
C LEU A 255 -7.32 -12.24 6.48
N ARG A 256 -7.65 -10.96 6.71
CA ARG A 256 -8.35 -10.12 5.75
C ARG A 256 -7.44 -9.81 4.57
N ILE A 257 -6.18 -9.49 4.82
CA ILE A 257 -5.17 -9.25 3.78
C ILE A 257 -5.01 -10.48 2.89
N GLY A 258 -4.77 -11.65 3.49
CA GLY A 258 -4.68 -12.91 2.76
C GLY A 258 -5.97 -13.22 1.98
N GLY A 259 -7.13 -12.94 2.59
CA GLY A 259 -8.43 -13.05 1.93
C GLY A 259 -8.57 -12.14 0.72
N VAL A 260 -8.18 -10.85 0.81
CA VAL A 260 -8.15 -9.91 -0.32
C VAL A 260 -7.29 -10.44 -1.46
N VAL A 261 -6.05 -10.85 -1.15
CA VAL A 261 -5.12 -11.33 -2.17
C VAL A 261 -5.63 -12.62 -2.82
N ALA A 262 -6.09 -13.59 -2.03
CA ALA A 262 -6.62 -14.86 -2.52
C ALA A 262 -7.93 -14.67 -3.33
N GLY A 263 -8.84 -13.84 -2.84
CA GLY A 263 -10.10 -13.54 -3.50
C GLY A 263 -9.91 -12.80 -4.82
N SER A 264 -9.02 -11.80 -4.86
CA SER A 264 -8.67 -11.09 -6.10
C SER A 264 -8.02 -12.03 -7.12
N LEU A 265 -7.17 -12.96 -6.68
CA LEU A 265 -6.62 -14.01 -7.54
C LEU A 265 -7.73 -14.88 -8.15
N LEU A 266 -8.64 -15.42 -7.33
CA LEU A 266 -9.74 -16.27 -7.81
C LEU A 266 -10.64 -15.54 -8.82
N ARG A 267 -10.96 -14.26 -8.57
CA ARG A 267 -11.75 -13.45 -9.51
C ARG A 267 -11.04 -13.24 -10.84
N SER A 268 -9.74 -12.95 -10.79
CA SER A 268 -8.93 -12.76 -12.01
C SER A 268 -8.86 -14.02 -12.87
N LEU A 269 -9.00 -15.18 -12.24
CA LEU A 269 -8.97 -16.48 -12.89
C LEU A 269 -10.35 -17.01 -13.29
N ASP A 270 -11.40 -16.25 -12.98
CA ASP A 270 -12.80 -16.66 -13.09
C ASP A 270 -13.09 -17.99 -12.36
N LEU A 271 -12.51 -18.15 -11.18
CA LEU A 271 -12.64 -19.36 -10.35
C LEU A 271 -13.62 -19.21 -9.19
N HIS A 272 -14.17 -18.02 -8.96
CA HIS A 272 -15.12 -17.78 -7.89
C HIS A 272 -16.36 -18.69 -8.00
N GLY A 273 -17.07 -18.65 -9.14
CA GLY A 273 -18.25 -19.48 -9.40
C GLY A 273 -17.95 -20.98 -9.30
N PRO A 274 -16.89 -21.50 -9.96
CA PRO A 274 -16.49 -22.89 -9.82
C PRO A 274 -16.17 -23.34 -8.37
N VAL A 275 -15.68 -22.45 -7.51
CA VAL A 275 -15.30 -22.81 -6.13
C VAL A 275 -16.47 -22.71 -5.15
N PHE A 276 -17.29 -21.65 -5.26
CA PHE A 276 -18.34 -21.34 -4.28
C PHE A 276 -19.77 -21.46 -4.81
N GLY A 277 -19.95 -21.70 -6.12
CA GLY A 277 -21.24 -21.66 -6.82
C GLY A 277 -21.68 -20.24 -7.20
N ASP A 278 -22.86 -20.14 -7.82
CA ASP A 278 -23.50 -18.87 -8.21
C ASP A 278 -24.15 -18.16 -7.01
N VAL A 279 -23.42 -18.03 -5.90
CA VAL A 279 -23.87 -17.18 -4.81
C VAL A 279 -23.73 -15.73 -5.30
N GLU A 280 -24.84 -14.98 -5.36
CA GLU A 280 -24.79 -13.53 -5.53
C GLU A 280 -24.07 -12.92 -4.32
N ILE A 281 -22.78 -12.67 -4.46
CA ILE A 281 -21.98 -12.07 -3.38
C ILE A 281 -21.80 -10.58 -3.67
N ALA A 282 -22.55 -9.77 -2.93
CA ALA A 282 -22.25 -8.35 -2.80
C ALA A 282 -20.88 -8.17 -2.14
N GLY A 283 -19.95 -7.52 -2.84
CA GLY A 283 -18.66 -7.07 -2.30
C GLY A 283 -17.44 -7.80 -2.86
N VAL A 284 -16.56 -7.04 -3.50
CA VAL A 284 -15.14 -7.40 -3.72
C VAL A 284 -14.42 -7.33 -2.37
N PRO A 285 -13.45 -8.21 -2.06
CA PRO A 285 -12.56 -7.98 -0.95
C PRO A 285 -11.57 -6.85 -1.32
N GLY A 286 -11.98 -5.64 -0.98
CA GLY A 286 -11.23 -4.39 -0.74
C GLY A 286 -12.00 -3.54 0.30
N GLY A 287 -12.93 -4.20 1.00
CA GLY A 287 -14.04 -3.63 1.74
C GLY A 287 -13.69 -3.04 3.10
N ALA A 288 -12.45 -2.63 3.36
CA ALA A 288 -12.18 -1.71 4.48
C ALA A 288 -12.35 -0.30 3.94
N ALA A 289 -11.42 0.12 3.09
CA ALA A 289 -11.42 1.43 2.46
C ALA A 289 -12.59 1.58 1.48
N ALA A 290 -12.99 0.55 0.74
CA ALA A 290 -14.17 0.64 -0.12
C ALA A 290 -15.49 0.69 0.69
N MET A 291 -15.62 -0.07 1.79
CA MET A 291 -16.81 0.02 2.65
C MET A 291 -16.78 1.24 3.57
N GLN A 292 -15.62 1.72 4.02
CA GLN A 292 -15.49 2.98 4.75
C GLN A 292 -15.77 4.15 3.81
N ARG A 293 -15.30 4.13 2.56
CA ARG A 293 -15.68 5.12 1.55
C ARG A 293 -17.18 5.06 1.26
N ALA A 294 -17.75 3.87 1.06
CA ALA A 294 -19.20 3.70 0.87
C ALA A 294 -20.02 4.13 2.11
N ALA A 295 -19.57 3.80 3.33
CA ALA A 295 -20.23 4.21 4.57
C ALA A 295 -20.05 5.70 4.86
N LYS A 296 -18.92 6.30 4.47
CA LYS A 296 -18.65 7.74 4.55
C LYS A 296 -19.50 8.49 3.53
N ALA A 297 -19.61 8.00 2.29
CA ALA A 297 -20.51 8.52 1.25
C ALA A 297 -21.97 8.46 1.72
N ALA A 298 -22.44 7.31 2.20
CA ALA A 298 -23.79 7.16 2.75
C ALA A 298 -24.05 8.05 3.99
N ARG A 299 -23.01 8.38 4.77
CA ARG A 299 -23.12 9.30 5.91
C ARG A 299 -23.14 10.76 5.47
N ALA A 300 -22.45 11.12 4.39
CA ALA A 300 -22.50 12.44 3.78
C ALA A 300 -23.89 12.72 3.18
N GLU A 301 -24.48 11.75 2.48
CA GLU A 301 -25.86 11.81 1.97
C GLU A 301 -26.89 12.05 3.09
N ASN A 302 -26.73 11.39 4.24
CA ASN A 302 -27.62 11.56 5.39
C ASN A 302 -27.47 12.90 6.14
N LEU A 303 -26.38 13.64 5.91
CA LEU A 303 -26.12 14.92 6.58
C LEU A 303 -26.57 16.14 5.76
N GLY A 304 -27.14 15.94 4.56
CA GLY A 304 -27.71 17.03 3.75
C GLY A 304 -26.68 18.08 3.32
N PHE A 305 -25.41 17.70 3.19
CA PHE A 305 -24.42 18.54 2.49
C PHE A 305 -24.84 18.64 1.01
N ASP A 306 -24.84 19.86 0.45
CA ASP A 306 -25.43 20.22 -0.85
C ASP A 306 -24.99 19.30 -2.01
N ASP A 307 -25.83 18.30 -2.26
CA ASP A 307 -25.80 17.26 -3.30
C ASP A 307 -26.07 17.81 -4.73
N GLU A 308 -26.14 19.13 -4.88
CA GLU A 308 -26.29 19.81 -6.19
C GLU A 308 -24.95 20.00 -6.90
N LEU A 309 -23.85 20.17 -6.15
CA LEU A 309 -22.51 20.23 -6.73
C LEU A 309 -22.05 18.83 -7.16
N ASP A 310 -22.15 17.81 -6.30
CA ASP A 310 -21.69 16.44 -6.58
C ASP A 310 -22.41 15.73 -7.75
N ARG A 311 -23.69 16.06 -8.03
CA ARG A 311 -24.42 15.50 -9.19
C ARG A 311 -23.92 16.01 -10.55
N GLU A 312 -23.38 17.23 -10.63
CA GLU A 312 -22.79 17.76 -11.87
C GLU A 312 -21.38 17.19 -12.14
N PHE A 313 -20.75 16.58 -11.14
CA PHE A 313 -19.45 15.90 -11.24
C PHE A 313 -19.56 14.37 -11.46
N GLY A 314 -20.78 13.86 -11.60
CA GLY A 314 -21.13 12.44 -11.60
C GLY A 314 -21.04 11.71 -12.94
N ASP A 315 -20.28 12.21 -13.92
CA ASP A 315 -19.79 11.30 -14.96
C ASP A 315 -18.72 10.43 -14.29
N GLU A 316 -19.16 9.30 -13.73
CA GLU A 316 -18.30 8.20 -13.27
C GLU A 316 -17.44 7.76 -14.46
N GLN A 317 -16.32 8.45 -14.70
CA GLN A 317 -15.32 7.94 -15.61
C GLN A 317 -14.86 6.62 -15.00
N PRO A 318 -15.19 5.47 -15.61
CA PRO A 318 -14.97 4.20 -14.98
C PRO A 318 -13.46 4.06 -14.75
N ALA A 319 -13.09 3.59 -13.56
CA ALA A 319 -11.71 3.22 -13.26
C ALA A 319 -11.16 2.39 -14.43
N LEU A 320 -9.93 2.70 -14.87
CA LEU A 320 -9.31 2.05 -16.02
C LEU A 320 -9.49 0.52 -15.89
N PRO A 321 -9.99 -0.15 -16.95
CA PRO A 321 -10.25 -1.58 -16.87
C PRO A 321 -8.97 -2.32 -16.52
N ALA A 322 -9.07 -3.28 -15.61
CA ALA A 322 -7.92 -4.09 -15.23
C ALA A 322 -7.34 -4.74 -16.50
N PRO A 323 -6.06 -4.50 -16.80
CA PRO A 323 -5.47 -5.01 -18.02
C PRO A 323 -5.35 -6.53 -17.95
N ALA A 324 -5.62 -7.23 -19.06
CA ALA A 324 -5.45 -8.68 -19.13
C ALA A 324 -4.00 -9.06 -18.78
N ILE A 325 -3.82 -10.01 -17.87
CA ILE A 325 -2.49 -10.45 -17.42
C ILE A 325 -2.28 -11.88 -17.90
N PRO A 326 -1.31 -12.12 -18.80
CA PRO A 326 -0.87 -13.47 -19.12
C PRO A 326 -0.53 -14.18 -17.81
N THR A 327 -1.10 -15.35 -17.59
CA THR A 327 -0.96 -16.07 -16.33
C THR A 327 -0.21 -17.37 -16.59
N GLU A 328 1.05 -17.44 -16.13
CA GLU A 328 1.81 -18.69 -16.13
C GLU A 328 1.56 -19.50 -14.84
N ALA A 329 1.70 -20.82 -14.90
CA ALA A 329 1.61 -21.67 -13.72
C ALA A 329 2.60 -21.26 -12.60
N ALA A 330 3.78 -20.78 -12.99
CA ALA A 330 4.80 -20.26 -12.07
C ALA A 330 4.34 -18.98 -11.34
N ASP A 331 3.58 -18.12 -12.00
CA ASP A 331 3.06 -16.88 -11.42
C ASP A 331 1.97 -17.17 -10.39
N LEU A 332 1.06 -18.10 -10.72
CA LEU A 332 0.09 -18.63 -9.77
C LEU A 332 0.77 -19.27 -8.56
N GLY A 333 1.82 -20.06 -8.82
CA GLY A 333 2.62 -20.69 -7.78
C GLY A 333 3.29 -19.66 -6.86
N ALA A 334 3.83 -18.56 -7.39
CA ALA A 334 4.43 -17.50 -6.60
C ALA A 334 3.43 -16.81 -5.66
N VAL A 335 2.22 -16.50 -6.15
CA VAL A 335 1.15 -15.91 -5.31
C VAL A 335 0.69 -16.87 -4.22
N VAL A 336 0.36 -18.11 -4.58
CA VAL A 336 -0.09 -19.12 -3.62
C VAL A 336 1.01 -19.47 -2.61
N GLY A 337 2.26 -19.57 -3.08
CA GLY A 337 3.43 -19.79 -2.23
C GLY A 337 3.62 -18.69 -1.21
N ALA A 338 3.47 -17.42 -1.59
CA ALA A 338 3.56 -16.28 -0.67
C ALA A 338 2.43 -16.31 0.39
N LEU A 339 1.20 -16.65 -0.01
CA LEU A 339 0.08 -16.79 0.93
C LEU A 339 0.26 -17.95 1.90
N ILE A 340 0.74 -19.11 1.43
CA ILE A 340 1.10 -20.23 2.33
C ILE A 340 2.25 -19.82 3.26
N HIS A 341 3.25 -19.07 2.75
CA HIS A 341 4.35 -18.58 3.58
C HIS A 341 3.87 -17.63 4.69
N LEU A 342 2.86 -16.79 4.43
CA LEU A 342 2.21 -15.97 5.46
C LEU A 342 1.63 -16.83 6.59
N HIS A 343 0.96 -17.95 6.28
CA HIS A 343 0.50 -18.89 7.31
C HIS A 343 1.66 -19.47 8.12
N VAL A 344 2.75 -19.85 7.45
CA VAL A 344 3.97 -20.38 8.11
C VAL A 344 4.55 -19.36 9.09
N LEU A 345 4.70 -18.09 8.68
CA LEU A 345 5.18 -17.02 9.56
C LEU A 345 4.27 -16.85 10.78
N LYS A 346 2.95 -16.89 10.61
CA LYS A 346 2.02 -16.76 11.73
C LYS A 346 2.08 -17.93 12.72
N VAL A 347 2.25 -19.16 12.24
CA VAL A 347 2.44 -20.33 13.11
C VAL A 347 3.77 -20.24 13.86
N LEU A 348 4.84 -19.76 13.20
CA LEU A 348 6.15 -19.54 13.83
C LEU A 348 6.10 -18.48 14.94
N GLU A 349 5.51 -17.31 14.65
CA GLU A 349 5.59 -16.12 15.50
C GLU A 349 4.60 -16.11 16.68
N PHE A 350 3.39 -16.67 16.54
CA PHE A 350 2.28 -16.28 17.41
C PHE A 350 1.52 -17.39 18.15
N ASP A 351 1.98 -18.66 18.13
CA ASP A 351 1.15 -19.81 18.59
C ASP A 351 -0.29 -19.63 18.08
N ALA A 352 -0.41 -19.37 16.76
CA ALA A 352 -1.56 -18.74 16.14
C ALA A 352 -2.83 -19.59 16.24
N ARG A 353 -3.44 -19.59 17.43
CA ARG A 353 -4.80 -20.04 17.64
C ARG A 353 -5.67 -19.03 16.94
N ILE A 354 -6.15 -19.41 15.76
CA ILE A 354 -7.15 -18.63 15.05
C ILE A 354 -8.39 -18.60 15.94
N SER A 355 -8.56 -17.50 16.67
CA SER A 355 -9.81 -17.21 17.37
C SER A 355 -10.78 -16.69 16.31
N ILE A 356 -11.66 -17.57 15.85
CA ILE A 356 -12.57 -17.27 14.75
C ILE A 356 -13.65 -16.32 15.24
N GLY A 357 -13.51 -15.05 14.86
CA GLY A 357 -14.63 -14.13 14.79
C GLY A 357 -15.49 -14.37 13.55
N LEU A 358 -16.56 -13.59 13.41
CA LEU A 358 -17.58 -13.61 12.35
C LEU A 358 -17.06 -13.61 10.89
N GLY A 359 -15.75 -13.41 10.65
CA GLY A 359 -15.13 -13.36 9.33
C GLY A 359 -14.95 -14.71 8.62
N ALA A 360 -15.11 -15.86 9.29
CA ALA A 360 -14.98 -17.17 8.64
C ALA A 360 -16.09 -17.49 7.62
N ARG A 361 -17.11 -16.64 7.48
CA ARG A 361 -18.15 -16.76 6.45
C ARG A 361 -17.81 -16.01 5.16
N ASP A 362 -16.76 -15.19 5.16
CA ASP A 362 -16.28 -14.52 3.95
C ASP A 362 -15.56 -15.56 3.06
N TRP A 363 -16.05 -15.76 1.85
CA TRP A 363 -15.52 -16.73 0.89
C TRP A 363 -14.04 -16.47 0.54
N ALA A 364 -13.60 -15.22 0.53
CA ALA A 364 -12.24 -14.86 0.20
C ALA A 364 -11.30 -15.20 1.36
N VAL A 365 -11.76 -14.98 2.60
CA VAL A 365 -11.05 -15.47 3.80
C VAL A 365 -11.04 -17.00 3.83
N GLN A 366 -12.14 -17.68 3.49
CA GLN A 366 -12.17 -19.15 3.39
C GLN A 366 -11.19 -19.67 2.33
N THR A 367 -11.10 -19.00 1.18
CA THR A 367 -10.12 -19.32 0.12
C THR A 367 -8.71 -19.27 0.67
N PHE A 368 -8.36 -18.18 1.36
CA PHE A 368 -7.06 -18.01 1.97
C PHE A 368 -6.76 -19.10 3.02
N LEU A 369 -7.70 -19.34 3.94
CA LEU A 369 -7.59 -20.39 4.96
C LEU A 369 -7.48 -21.81 4.38
N ALA A 370 -7.98 -22.05 3.16
CA ALA A 370 -7.87 -23.34 2.50
C ALA A 370 -6.47 -23.63 1.93
N LEU A 371 -5.65 -22.61 1.65
CA LEU A 371 -4.39 -22.77 0.92
C LEU A 371 -3.38 -23.72 1.60
N PRO A 372 -3.18 -23.69 2.93
CA PRO A 372 -2.30 -24.67 3.61
C PRO A 372 -2.75 -26.12 3.45
N LEU A 373 -4.05 -26.38 3.21
CA LEU A 373 -4.60 -27.72 2.99
C LEU A 373 -4.27 -28.24 1.59
N LEU A 374 -4.00 -27.35 0.63
CA LEU A 374 -3.61 -27.69 -0.74
C LEU A 374 -2.11 -27.98 -0.87
N LEU A 375 -1.30 -27.63 0.13
CA LEU A 375 0.15 -27.75 0.11
C LEU A 375 0.64 -29.15 -0.30
N PRO A 376 0.10 -30.28 0.19
CA PRO A 376 0.56 -31.62 -0.22
C PRO A 376 0.50 -31.86 -1.73
N ALA A 377 -0.50 -31.28 -2.42
CA ALA A 377 -0.64 -31.39 -3.87
C ALA A 377 0.30 -30.44 -4.63
N LEU A 378 0.77 -29.39 -3.96
CA LEU A 378 1.60 -28.31 -4.50
C LEU A 378 3.09 -28.45 -4.16
N GLU A 379 3.49 -29.38 -3.28
CA GLU A 379 4.88 -29.54 -2.81
C GLU A 379 5.89 -29.68 -3.96
N ARG A 380 5.51 -30.35 -5.05
CA ARG A 380 6.41 -30.52 -6.20
C ARG A 380 6.68 -29.21 -6.94
N THR A 381 5.74 -28.27 -6.91
CA THR A 381 5.84 -26.99 -7.61
C THR A 381 6.40 -25.91 -6.69
N LEU A 382 5.89 -25.80 -5.47
CA LEU A 382 6.26 -24.75 -4.51
C LEU A 382 7.47 -25.11 -3.65
N GLY A 383 7.88 -26.37 -3.69
CA GLY A 383 8.80 -26.94 -2.71
C GLY A 383 8.09 -27.23 -1.38
N ARG A 384 8.84 -27.84 -0.46
CA ARG A 384 8.40 -28.00 0.91
C ARG A 384 8.81 -26.77 1.71
N PRO A 385 7.91 -26.16 2.50
CA PRO A 385 8.29 -25.05 3.38
C PRO A 385 9.31 -25.49 4.44
N PHE A 386 9.40 -26.80 4.72
CA PHE A 386 10.30 -27.38 5.71
C PHE A 386 11.15 -28.47 5.07
N PHE A 387 12.47 -28.29 5.10
CA PHE A 387 13.41 -29.38 4.90
C PHE A 387 13.64 -30.05 6.25
N LEU A 388 12.84 -31.07 6.56
CA LEU A 388 13.31 -32.14 7.44
C LEU A 388 14.24 -32.96 6.55
N ASP A 389 15.55 -32.76 6.68
CA ASP A 389 16.52 -33.64 6.05
C ASP A 389 16.89 -34.73 7.06
N PRO A 390 16.15 -35.86 7.13
CA PRO A 390 16.50 -36.95 8.04
C PRO A 390 17.83 -37.62 7.65
N ALA A 391 18.37 -37.33 6.45
CA ALA A 391 19.61 -37.91 5.96
C ALA A 391 20.86 -37.09 6.33
N ALA A 392 20.70 -35.88 6.88
CA ALA A 392 21.83 -35.08 7.37
C ALA A 392 22.43 -35.61 8.68
N ASP A 393 21.71 -36.51 9.37
CA ASP A 393 22.14 -37.14 10.62
C ASP A 393 22.62 -38.60 10.45
N SER A 394 22.82 -39.09 9.22
CA SER A 394 23.54 -40.36 9.03
C SER A 394 25.06 -40.12 9.19
N PRO A 395 25.70 -40.63 10.26
CA PRO A 395 27.13 -40.50 10.46
C PRO A 395 27.83 -41.59 9.63
N THR A 396 27.85 -41.42 8.32
CA THR A 396 28.61 -42.30 7.43
C THR A 396 29.48 -41.47 6.51
N ASP A 397 30.74 -41.32 6.94
CA ASP A 397 31.95 -41.09 6.16
C ASP A 397 31.84 -40.19 4.91
N LYS A 398 32.02 -38.89 5.09
CA LYS A 398 32.58 -38.03 4.03
C LYS A 398 33.73 -37.16 4.57
N PRO A 399 34.87 -37.09 3.86
CA PRO A 399 36.09 -36.45 4.34
C PRO A 399 35.97 -34.93 4.43
N GLU A 400 36.59 -34.40 5.48
CA GLU A 400 36.63 -33.01 5.92
C GLU A 400 37.37 -32.11 4.92
N ALA A 401 36.69 -31.53 3.92
CA ALA A 401 37.35 -30.52 3.07
C ALA A 401 36.39 -29.54 2.36
N SER A 402 35.40 -28.99 3.06
CA SER A 402 34.80 -27.67 2.71
C SER A 402 33.73 -27.24 3.73
N ARG A 403 34.12 -26.92 4.97
CA ARG A 403 33.25 -26.18 5.89
C ARG A 403 33.49 -24.68 5.72
N GLY A 404 32.88 -24.10 4.68
CA GLY A 404 32.55 -22.68 4.69
C GLY A 404 31.47 -22.41 5.76
N PRO A 405 31.34 -21.18 6.26
CA PRO A 405 30.35 -20.86 7.29
C PRO A 405 28.94 -21.02 6.72
N ARG A 406 28.31 -22.18 6.98
CA ARG A 406 26.86 -22.36 6.83
C ARG A 406 26.17 -21.53 7.92
N GLY A 407 25.97 -20.26 7.63
CA GLY A 407 25.13 -19.39 8.44
C GLY A 407 23.66 -19.81 8.33
N GLY A 408 23.14 -20.38 9.41
CA GLY A 408 21.79 -20.10 9.92
C GLY A 408 20.59 -20.38 9.00
N ALA A 409 20.23 -21.64 8.85
CA ALA A 409 18.83 -22.06 8.83
C ALA A 409 18.78 -23.36 9.63
N GLY A 410 18.55 -23.23 10.93
CA GLY A 410 18.57 -24.34 11.87
C GLY A 410 17.61 -25.46 11.46
N ALA A 411 17.96 -26.69 11.82
CA ALA A 411 17.03 -27.80 11.79
C ALA A 411 15.68 -27.32 12.33
N VAL A 412 14.63 -27.48 11.52
CA VAL A 412 13.28 -27.12 11.95
C VAL A 412 12.96 -28.01 13.14
N ASP A 413 12.74 -27.39 14.30
CA ASP A 413 12.35 -28.07 15.54
C ASP A 413 11.15 -28.99 15.27
N GLU A 414 11.21 -30.24 15.69
CA GLU A 414 10.08 -31.19 15.64
C GLU A 414 8.80 -30.55 16.24
N GLY A 415 8.98 -29.67 17.23
CA GLY A 415 7.90 -28.89 17.82
C GLY A 415 7.20 -27.94 16.84
N PHE A 416 7.89 -27.42 15.84
CA PHE A 416 7.26 -26.63 14.77
C PHE A 416 6.50 -27.52 13.78
N ALA A 417 7.08 -28.63 13.33
CA ALA A 417 6.40 -29.55 12.40
C ALA A 417 5.08 -30.05 12.98
N ARG A 418 5.07 -30.40 14.29
CA ARG A 418 3.85 -30.74 15.03
C ARG A 418 2.84 -29.60 15.04
N ARG A 419 3.26 -28.36 15.39
CA ARG A 419 2.37 -27.18 15.39
C ARG A 419 1.78 -26.88 14.02
N TRP A 420 2.55 -27.09 12.95
CA TRP A 420 2.06 -26.92 11.58
C TRP A 420 0.97 -27.95 11.23
N GLU A 421 1.14 -29.20 11.64
CA GLU A 421 0.12 -30.23 11.41
C GLU A 421 -1.14 -29.99 12.25
N GLU A 422 -0.99 -29.68 13.55
CA GLU A 422 -2.11 -29.28 14.41
C GLU A 422 -2.87 -28.08 13.83
N TYR A 423 -2.15 -27.12 13.24
CA TYR A 423 -2.73 -25.97 12.56
C TYR A 423 -3.53 -26.37 11.31
N ARG A 424 -2.99 -27.27 10.47
CA ARG A 424 -3.70 -27.78 9.28
C ARG A 424 -4.93 -28.59 9.66
N ASP A 425 -4.85 -29.42 10.69
CA ASP A 425 -6.00 -30.16 11.22
C ASP A 425 -7.08 -29.21 11.73
N HIS A 426 -6.67 -28.14 12.43
CA HIS A 426 -7.59 -27.10 12.84
C HIS A 426 -8.28 -26.46 11.63
N LEU A 427 -7.53 -26.02 10.61
CA LEU A 427 -8.08 -25.45 9.37
C LEU A 427 -9.04 -26.39 8.64
N ALA A 428 -8.75 -27.69 8.60
CA ALA A 428 -9.63 -28.69 7.99
C ALA A 428 -10.99 -28.81 8.69
N GLY A 429 -11.06 -28.48 9.99
CA GLY A 429 -12.32 -28.36 10.73
C GLY A 429 -13.09 -27.06 10.46
N LEU A 430 -12.43 -26.03 9.90
CA LEU A 430 -13.02 -24.70 9.69
C LEU A 430 -13.48 -24.47 8.26
N VAL A 431 -12.69 -24.92 7.30
CA VAL A 431 -12.94 -24.69 5.88
C VAL A 431 -13.88 -25.78 5.37
N PRO A 432 -15.00 -25.43 4.71
CA PRO A 432 -15.87 -26.44 4.11
C PRO A 432 -15.11 -27.32 3.12
N ARG A 433 -15.26 -28.65 3.26
CA ARG A 433 -14.53 -29.63 2.45
C ARG A 433 -14.69 -29.42 0.94
N ASN A 434 -15.90 -29.04 0.50
CA ASN A 434 -16.18 -28.75 -0.90
C ASN A 434 -15.35 -27.58 -1.45
N VAL A 435 -15.04 -26.56 -0.63
CA VAL A 435 -14.17 -25.44 -1.04
C VAL A 435 -12.76 -25.94 -1.33
N VAL A 436 -12.22 -26.80 -0.45
CA VAL A 436 -10.89 -27.41 -0.62
C VAL A 436 -10.85 -28.29 -1.87
N ASP A 437 -11.85 -29.15 -2.04
CA ASP A 437 -11.95 -30.06 -3.20
C ASP A 437 -12.07 -29.27 -4.51
N ASN A 438 -12.88 -28.21 -4.54
CA ASN A 438 -13.04 -27.36 -5.71
C ASN A 438 -11.76 -26.57 -6.04
N LEU A 439 -11.06 -26.03 -5.04
CA LEU A 439 -9.75 -25.38 -5.22
C LEU A 439 -8.71 -26.37 -5.74
N HIS A 440 -8.74 -27.61 -5.28
CA HIS A 440 -7.87 -28.67 -5.80
C HIS A 440 -8.18 -28.99 -7.27
N ALA A 441 -9.46 -29.09 -7.65
CA ALA A 441 -9.87 -29.36 -9.03
C ALA A 441 -9.58 -28.19 -10.00
N THR A 442 -9.53 -26.96 -9.48
CA THR A 442 -9.38 -25.73 -10.28
C THR A 442 -7.99 -25.12 -10.17
N LEU A 443 -7.68 -24.46 -9.04
CA LEU A 443 -6.46 -23.69 -8.84
C LEU A 443 -5.20 -24.57 -8.84
N VAL A 444 -5.20 -25.70 -8.10
CA VAL A 444 -4.03 -26.60 -8.04
C VAL A 444 -3.71 -27.16 -9.42
N ARG A 445 -4.74 -27.49 -10.21
CA ARG A 445 -4.57 -27.95 -11.59
C ARG A 445 -3.82 -26.93 -12.44
N ARG A 446 -4.25 -25.65 -12.42
CA ARG A 446 -3.59 -24.56 -13.17
C ARG A 446 -2.16 -24.24 -12.72
N ILE A 447 -1.77 -24.62 -11.50
CA ILE A 447 -0.39 -24.46 -11.00
C ILE A 447 0.51 -25.61 -11.44
N ARG A 448 -0.05 -26.78 -11.78
CA ARG A 448 0.70 -28.00 -12.09
C ARG A 448 0.79 -28.30 -13.59
N GLU A 449 -0.27 -27.99 -14.32
CA GLU A 449 -0.40 -28.10 -15.77
C GLU A 449 -0.01 -26.78 -16.42
#